data_AF-A0A438M513-F1
#
_entry.id   AF-A0A438M513-F1
#
_cell.length_a   1.000
_cell.length_b   1.000
_cell.length_c   1.000
_cell.angle_alpha   90.00
_cell.angle_beta   90.00
_cell.angle_gamma   90.00
#
_symmetry.space_group_name_H-M   'P 1'
#
loop_
_entity.id
_entity.type
_entity.pdbx_description
1 polymer ?
#
loop_
_entity_poly.entity_id
_entity_poly.type
_entity_poly.pdbx_seq_one_letter_code
_entity_poly.pdbx_strand_id
1 'polypeptide(L)'
;MAPMNDHTLYPVGDAARRSGLSVSAVRFYADSRLIEPTGLNEAGHRMYDIHAIARLELGRTLRELDTDLDEIRRLLEGGTTLHDLLATHLEIVERQERTLRARRAVLRAVAADGGRDGLARARHDRRLRADHRPRYW
;
A
#
# COMPACT_ATOMS: atom_id res chain seq x y z
N MET A 1 -12.49 34.22 -13.20
CA MET A 1 -11.96 33.15 -12.32
C MET A 1 -12.27 33.59 -10.90
N ALA A 2 -13.28 33.00 -10.25
CA ALA A 2 -13.70 33.39 -8.90
C ALA A 2 -12.56 33.11 -7.90
N PRO A 3 -12.39 33.92 -6.84
CA PRO A 3 -11.38 33.64 -5.83
C PRO A 3 -11.65 32.24 -5.25
N MET A 4 -10.70 31.32 -5.44
CA MET A 4 -10.64 30.10 -4.64
C MET A 4 -10.57 30.57 -3.19
N ASN A 5 -11.62 30.31 -2.41
CA ASN A 5 -11.66 30.67 -1.00
C ASN A 5 -10.68 29.77 -0.21
N ASP A 6 -9.38 29.97 -0.40
CA ASP A 6 -8.30 29.30 0.33
C ASP A 6 -8.30 29.68 1.83
N HIS A 7 -9.17 30.60 2.24
CA HIS A 7 -9.34 31.05 3.62
C HIS A 7 -10.63 30.54 4.30
N THR A 8 -11.47 29.75 3.61
CA THR A 8 -12.66 29.20 4.28
C THR A 8 -12.23 28.06 5.20
N LEU A 9 -12.48 28.24 6.49
CA LEU A 9 -12.19 27.27 7.52
C LEU A 9 -13.43 26.42 7.83
N TYR A 10 -13.22 25.10 7.83
CA TYR A 10 -14.25 24.11 8.10
C TYR A 10 -14.01 23.43 9.45
N PRO A 11 -15.05 23.25 10.28
CA PRO A 11 -14.94 22.44 11.49
C PRO A 11 -14.67 20.96 11.14
N VAL A 12 -14.15 20.21 12.11
CA VAL A 12 -13.79 18.78 11.93
C VAL A 12 -14.89 17.92 11.29
N GLY A 13 -16.17 18.19 11.58
CA GLY A 13 -17.31 17.46 11.00
C GLY A 13 -17.48 17.72 9.50
N ASP A 14 -17.27 18.97 9.07
CA ASP A 14 -17.33 19.34 7.65
C ASP A 14 -16.10 18.85 6.90
N ALA A 15 -14.92 18.93 7.52
CA ALA A 15 -13.69 18.37 6.97
C ALA A 15 -13.80 16.85 6.77
N ALA A 16 -14.37 16.13 7.74
CA ALA A 16 -14.65 14.70 7.63
C ALA A 16 -15.59 14.38 6.46
N ARG A 17 -16.73 15.11 6.37
CA ARG A 17 -17.68 14.93 5.27
C ARG A 17 -17.06 15.19 3.90
N ARG A 18 -16.24 16.24 3.77
CA ARG A 18 -15.61 16.63 2.50
C ARG A 18 -14.51 15.64 2.07
N SER A 19 -13.66 15.22 3.00
CA SER A 19 -12.60 14.24 2.74
C SER A 19 -13.12 12.78 2.60
N GLY A 20 -14.39 12.54 2.92
CA GLY A 20 -14.98 11.20 2.98
C GLY A 20 -14.38 10.33 4.08
N LEU A 21 -13.75 10.94 5.10
CA LEU A 21 -13.25 10.27 6.29
C LEU A 21 -14.28 10.33 7.42
N SER A 22 -14.13 9.43 8.40
CA SER A 22 -14.83 9.60 9.67
C SER A 22 -14.21 10.74 10.49
N VAL A 23 -15.00 11.37 11.37
CA VAL A 23 -14.47 12.38 12.30
C VAL A 23 -13.33 11.82 13.15
N SER A 24 -13.41 10.55 13.54
CA SER A 24 -12.35 9.89 14.30
C SER A 24 -11.06 9.73 13.48
N ALA A 25 -11.17 9.45 12.18
CA ALA A 25 -10.00 9.37 11.30
C ALA A 25 -9.35 10.75 11.11
N VAL A 26 -10.14 11.81 10.91
CA VAL A 26 -9.61 13.19 10.84
C VAL A 26 -8.87 13.58 12.13
N ARG A 27 -9.43 13.22 13.30
CA ARG A 27 -8.75 13.43 14.59
C ARG A 27 -7.46 12.63 14.69
N PHE A 28 -7.47 11.36 14.26
CA PHE A 28 -6.27 10.54 14.23
C PHE A 28 -5.15 11.15 13.36
N TYR A 29 -5.47 11.67 12.17
CA TYR A 29 -4.47 12.37 11.34
C TYR A 29 -3.92 13.64 11.99
N ALA A 30 -4.75 14.38 12.71
CA ALA A 30 -4.32 15.56 13.47
C ALA A 30 -3.45 15.19 14.68
N ASP A 31 -3.86 14.18 15.45
CA ASP A 31 -3.18 13.75 16.67
C ASP A 31 -1.84 13.07 16.38
N SER A 32 -1.73 12.38 15.23
CA SER A 32 -0.47 11.84 14.70
C SER A 32 0.45 12.90 14.08
N ARG A 33 0.02 14.17 14.07
CA ARG A 33 0.69 15.30 13.42
C ARG A 33 1.01 15.05 11.95
N LEU A 34 0.20 14.23 11.29
CA LEU A 34 0.36 13.95 9.87
C LEU A 34 -0.33 15.03 9.04
N ILE A 35 -1.51 15.46 9.48
CA ILE A 35 -2.25 16.58 8.87
C ILE A 35 -2.78 17.46 9.98
N GLU A 36 -2.07 18.54 10.24
CA GLU A 36 -2.42 19.49 11.29
C GLU A 36 -3.64 20.35 10.91
N PRO A 37 -4.48 20.72 11.88
CA PRO A 37 -5.54 21.69 11.63
C PRO A 37 -4.94 23.04 11.25
N THR A 38 -5.56 23.75 10.31
CA THR A 38 -5.16 25.10 9.89
C THR A 38 -5.26 26.10 11.05
N GLY A 39 -6.14 25.86 12.01
CA GLY A 39 -6.24 26.68 13.21
C GLY A 39 -7.27 26.17 14.21
N LEU A 40 -7.47 26.97 15.26
CA LEU A 40 -8.54 26.79 16.23
C LEU A 40 -9.52 27.96 16.10
N ASN A 41 -10.81 27.70 16.27
CA ASN A 41 -11.79 28.78 16.41
C ASN A 41 -11.78 29.34 17.85
N GLU A 42 -12.58 30.38 18.11
CA GLU A 42 -12.70 31.01 19.43
C GLU A 42 -13.17 30.04 20.54
N ALA A 43 -13.88 28.98 20.18
CA ALA A 43 -14.33 27.94 21.10
C ALA A 43 -13.29 26.80 21.29
N GLY A 44 -12.11 26.88 20.66
CA GLY A 44 -11.07 25.86 20.75
C GLY A 44 -11.28 24.64 19.83
N HIS A 45 -12.21 24.69 18.88
CA HIS A 45 -12.44 23.61 17.92
C HIS A 45 -11.42 23.66 16.77
N ARG A 46 -10.94 22.48 16.35
CA ARG A 46 -10.06 22.30 15.19
C ARG A 46 -10.75 22.72 13.90
N MET A 47 -10.06 23.55 13.13
CA MET A 47 -10.51 24.10 11.85
C MET A 47 -9.55 23.70 10.73
N TYR A 48 -10.10 23.45 9.54
CA TYR A 48 -9.38 22.94 8.37
C TYR A 48 -9.72 23.77 7.15
N ASP A 49 -8.72 24.25 6.42
CA ASP A 49 -8.92 24.86 5.11
C ASP A 49 -9.04 23.79 4.00
N ILE A 50 -9.17 24.24 2.76
CA ILE A 50 -9.26 23.35 1.59
C ILE A 50 -7.97 22.55 1.34
N HIS A 51 -6.80 23.09 1.69
CA HIS A 51 -5.51 22.43 1.52
C HIS A 51 -5.35 21.27 2.50
N ALA A 52 -5.76 21.46 3.76
CA ALA A 52 -5.79 20.41 4.76
C ALA A 52 -6.80 19.30 4.39
N ILE A 53 -7.95 19.67 3.82
CA ILE A 53 -8.93 18.71 3.28
C ILE A 53 -8.34 17.91 2.11
N ALA A 54 -7.65 18.56 1.16
CA ALA A 54 -6.99 17.88 0.05
C ALA A 54 -5.91 16.89 0.53
N ARG A 55 -5.15 17.25 1.58
CA ARG A 55 -4.19 16.32 2.21
C ARG A 55 -4.89 15.13 2.87
N LEU A 56 -6.06 15.34 3.50
CA LEU A 56 -6.86 14.25 4.10
C LEU A 56 -7.36 13.29 3.03
N GLU A 57 -7.82 13.81 1.89
CA GLU A 57 -8.23 13.00 0.73
C GLU A 57 -7.07 12.18 0.18
N LEU A 58 -5.90 12.82 -0.02
CA LEU A 58 -4.69 12.12 -0.47
C LEU A 58 -4.27 11.02 0.51
N GLY A 59 -4.22 11.32 1.81
CA GLY A 59 -3.89 10.35 2.84
C GLY A 59 -4.86 9.16 2.84
N ARG A 60 -6.16 9.42 2.68
CA ARG A 60 -7.17 8.37 2.53
C ARG A 60 -6.89 7.48 1.33
N THR A 61 -6.70 8.05 0.14
CA THR A 61 -6.43 7.28 -1.08
C THR A 61 -5.18 6.42 -0.97
N LEU A 62 -4.11 6.95 -0.36
CA LEU A 62 -2.88 6.17 -0.14
C LEU A 62 -3.09 5.02 0.86
N ARG A 63 -3.89 5.23 1.90
CA ARG A 63 -4.27 4.13 2.82
C ARG A 63 -5.12 3.06 2.14
N GLU A 64 -5.97 3.42 1.17
CA GLU A 64 -6.70 2.45 0.35
C GLU A 64 -5.77 1.65 -0.58
N LEU A 65 -4.57 2.16 -0.84
CA LEU A 65 -3.49 1.48 -1.57
C LEU A 65 -2.47 0.80 -0.63
N ASP A 66 -2.86 0.48 0.61
CA ASP A 66 -2.01 -0.16 1.62
C ASP A 66 -0.69 0.58 1.92
N THR A 67 -0.62 1.89 1.64
CA THR A 67 0.55 2.72 1.93
C THR A 67 0.65 2.97 3.44
N ASP A 68 1.86 2.85 4.00
CA ASP A 68 2.04 3.07 5.43
C ASP A 68 2.03 4.57 5.82
N LEU A 69 1.71 4.88 7.08
CA LEU A 69 1.69 6.26 7.57
C LEU A 69 3.05 6.96 7.41
N ASP A 70 4.16 6.24 7.55
CA ASP A 70 5.51 6.82 7.41
C ASP A 70 5.83 7.21 5.95
N GLU A 71 5.26 6.51 4.98
CA GLU A 71 5.37 6.86 3.56
C GLU A 71 4.51 8.08 3.23
N ILE A 72 3.29 8.12 3.76
CA ILE A 72 2.40 9.28 3.64
C ILE A 72 3.05 10.52 4.27
N ARG A 73 3.70 10.37 5.43
CA ARG A 73 4.45 11.45 6.09
C ARG A 73 5.57 11.97 5.20
N ARG A 74 6.42 11.07 4.69
CA ARG A 74 7.52 11.44 3.78
C ARG A 74 7.03 12.17 2.54
N LEU A 75 5.88 11.77 1.99
CA LEU A 75 5.26 12.46 0.85
C LEU A 75 4.79 13.87 1.22
N LEU A 76 4.08 14.02 2.34
CA LEU A 76 3.54 15.32 2.79
C LEU A 76 4.65 16.30 3.21
N GLU A 77 5.77 15.80 3.71
CA GLU A 77 6.96 16.59 4.08
C GLU A 77 7.86 16.90 2.87
N GLY A 78 7.52 16.42 1.66
CA GLY A 78 8.30 16.65 0.44
C GLY A 78 9.57 15.80 0.33
N GLY A 79 9.72 14.78 1.17
CA GLY A 79 10.82 13.81 1.11
C GLY A 79 10.69 12.77 -0.01
N THR A 80 9.53 12.69 -0.66
CA THR A 80 9.30 11.91 -1.88
C THR A 80 8.20 12.55 -2.73
N THR A 81 8.09 12.17 -4.00
CA THR A 81 6.97 12.57 -4.85
C THR A 81 5.88 11.51 -4.88
N LEU A 82 4.65 11.92 -5.18
CA LEU A 82 3.53 10.97 -5.34
C LEU A 82 3.82 9.96 -6.45
N HIS A 83 4.46 10.42 -7.52
CA HIS A 83 4.86 9.57 -8.64
C HIS A 83 5.85 8.49 -8.19
N ASP A 84 6.93 8.86 -7.51
CA ASP A 84 7.97 7.93 -7.08
C ASP A 84 7.44 6.90 -6.08
N LEU A 85 6.59 7.35 -5.14
CA LEU A 85 5.94 6.47 -4.17
C LEU A 85 5.05 5.43 -4.87
N LEU A 86 4.16 5.87 -5.78
CA LEU A 86 3.25 4.98 -6.48
C LEU A 86 3.98 4.06 -7.46
N ALA A 87 5.02 4.54 -8.13
CA ALA A 87 5.87 3.72 -9.00
C ALA A 87 6.55 2.60 -8.21
N THR A 88 7.13 2.93 -7.05
CA THR A 88 7.75 1.94 -6.15
C THR A 88 6.72 0.90 -5.68
N HIS A 89 5.53 1.33 -5.30
CA HIS A 89 4.48 0.41 -4.86
C HIS A 89 3.99 -0.50 -5.99
N LEU A 90 3.82 0.04 -7.20
CA LEU A 90 3.45 -0.74 -8.38
C LEU A 90 4.48 -1.84 -8.67
N GLU A 91 5.78 -1.52 -8.62
CA GLU A 91 6.83 -2.52 -8.82
C GLU A 91 6.79 -3.66 -7.79
N ILE A 92 6.45 -3.35 -6.53
CA ILE A 92 6.27 -4.34 -5.46
C ILE A 92 5.09 -5.25 -5.79
N VAL A 93 3.93 -4.67 -6.12
CA VAL A 93 2.72 -5.42 -6.48
C VAL A 93 2.97 -6.33 -7.68
N GLU A 94 3.58 -5.82 -8.74
CA GLU A 94 3.91 -6.63 -9.92
C GLU A 94 4.86 -7.78 -9.60
N ARG A 95 5.84 -7.57 -8.70
CA ARG A 95 6.76 -8.62 -8.26
C ARG A 95 6.04 -9.71 -7.46
N GLN A 96 5.12 -9.31 -6.59
CA GLN A 96 4.28 -10.24 -5.85
C GLN A 96 3.39 -11.04 -6.82
N GLU A 97 2.79 -10.37 -7.80
CA GLU A 97 1.97 -11.02 -8.82
C GLU A 97 2.76 -12.07 -9.61
N ARG A 98 3.96 -11.71 -10.10
CA ARG A 98 4.86 -12.65 -10.79
C ARG A 98 5.16 -13.88 -9.92
N THR A 99 5.43 -13.67 -8.65
CA THR A 99 5.72 -14.74 -7.68
C THR A 99 4.51 -15.65 -7.46
N LEU A 100 3.32 -15.08 -7.27
CA LEU A 100 2.08 -15.82 -7.08
C LEU A 100 1.68 -16.60 -8.33
N ARG A 101 1.86 -16.02 -9.53
CA ARG A 101 1.65 -16.70 -10.81
C ARG A 101 2.54 -17.94 -10.95
N ALA A 102 3.84 -17.83 -10.61
CA ALA A 102 4.76 -18.96 -10.64
C ALA A 102 4.37 -20.08 -9.65
N ARG A 103 4.04 -19.73 -8.40
CA ARG A 103 3.57 -20.69 -7.40
C ARG A 103 2.28 -21.40 -7.83
N ARG A 104 1.33 -20.66 -8.39
CA ARG A 104 0.08 -21.22 -8.94
C ARG A 104 0.33 -22.22 -10.05
N ALA A 105 1.30 -21.96 -10.94
CA ALA A 105 1.67 -22.89 -12.01
C ALA A 105 2.19 -24.22 -11.44
N VAL A 106 3.09 -24.17 -10.46
CA VAL A 106 3.61 -25.37 -9.76
C VAL A 106 2.50 -26.15 -9.07
N LEU A 107 1.65 -25.47 -8.30
CA LEU A 107 0.53 -26.11 -7.59
C LEU A 107 -0.43 -26.81 -8.56
N ARG A 108 -0.72 -26.19 -9.71
CA ARG A 108 -1.55 -26.81 -10.75
C ARG A 108 -0.90 -28.05 -11.36
N ALA A 109 0.39 -28.00 -11.66
CA ALA A 109 1.10 -29.14 -12.21
C ALA A 109 1.07 -30.33 -11.22
N VAL A 110 1.36 -30.09 -9.94
CA VAL A 110 1.31 -31.13 -8.89
C VAL A 110 -0.10 -31.68 -8.69
N ALA A 111 -1.12 -30.83 -8.72
CA ALA A 111 -2.51 -31.25 -8.57
C ALA A 111 -3.02 -32.05 -9.79
N ALA A 112 -2.60 -31.69 -11.01
CA ALA A 112 -2.94 -32.41 -12.23
C ALA A 112 -2.29 -33.81 -12.29
N ASP A 113 -1.11 -33.97 -11.69
CA ASP A 113 -0.34 -35.23 -11.67
C ASP A 113 -0.79 -36.21 -10.55
N GLY A 114 -1.93 -35.95 -9.89
CA GLY A 114 -2.54 -36.89 -8.95
C GLY A 114 -1.89 -36.96 -7.55
N GLY A 115 -1.10 -35.95 -7.16
CA GLY A 115 -0.72 -35.65 -5.76
C GLY A 115 0.16 -36.66 -4.99
N ARG A 116 0.19 -37.96 -5.35
CA ARG A 116 1.00 -39.00 -4.68
C ARG A 116 2.04 -39.65 -5.58
N ASP A 117 1.77 -39.83 -6.87
CA ASP A 117 2.69 -40.52 -7.79
C ASP A 117 3.77 -39.58 -8.38
N GLY A 118 3.45 -38.28 -8.57
CA GLY A 118 4.40 -37.28 -9.07
C GLY A 118 5.52 -36.93 -8.08
N LEU A 119 5.22 -36.90 -6.77
CA LEU A 119 6.19 -36.59 -5.71
C LEU A 119 7.20 -37.74 -5.46
N ALA A 120 6.77 -38.99 -5.71
CA ALA A 120 7.64 -40.16 -5.64
C ALA A 120 8.63 -40.23 -6.82
N ARG A 121 8.20 -39.87 -8.04
CA ARG A 121 9.06 -39.82 -9.23
C ARG A 121 10.12 -38.72 -9.15
N ALA A 122 9.77 -37.53 -8.69
CA ALA A 122 10.72 -36.41 -8.56
C ALA A 122 11.87 -36.69 -7.56
N ARG A 123 11.63 -37.53 -6.53
CA ARG A 123 12.68 -37.96 -5.59
C ARG A 123 13.59 -39.06 -6.15
N HIS A 124 13.07 -39.92 -7.03
CA HIS A 124 13.84 -41.03 -7.62
C HIS A 124 14.83 -40.53 -8.69
N ASP A 125 14.47 -39.51 -9.46
CA ASP A 125 15.27 -39.06 -10.61
C ASP A 125 16.57 -38.31 -10.19
N ARG A 126 16.62 -37.79 -8.96
CA ARG A 126 17.83 -37.19 -8.37
C ARG A 126 18.86 -38.23 -7.89
N ARG A 127 18.49 -39.51 -7.78
CA ARG A 127 19.41 -40.59 -7.36
C ARG A 127 20.03 -41.34 -8.55
N LEU A 128 19.48 -41.22 -9.76
CA LEU A 128 19.97 -41.94 -10.95
C LEU A 128 20.92 -41.11 -11.85
N ARG A 129 21.24 -39.86 -11.48
CA ARG A 129 22.35 -39.09 -12.11
C ARG A 129 23.63 -39.01 -11.26
N ALA A 130 23.66 -39.69 -10.11
CA ALA A 130 24.85 -39.75 -9.26
C ALA A 130 25.59 -41.09 -9.32
N ASP A 131 25.08 -42.09 -10.05
CA ASP A 131 25.71 -43.42 -10.17
C ASP A 131 25.84 -43.88 -11.62
N HIS A 132 26.59 -43.09 -12.39
CA HIS A 132 27.23 -43.57 -13.60
C HIS A 132 28.66 -43.04 -13.64
N ARG A 133 29.54 -43.64 -12.83
CA ARG A 133 30.98 -43.70 -13.17
C ARG A 133 31.18 -44.89 -14.10
N PRO A 134 31.54 -44.68 -15.38
CA PRO A 134 32.09 -45.76 -16.18
C PRO A 134 33.44 -46.16 -15.57
N ARG A 135 33.56 -47.43 -15.20
CA ARG A 135 34.84 -48.10 -14.95
C ARG A 135 35.60 -48.16 -16.28
N TYR A 136 36.64 -47.35 -16.40
CA TYR A 136 37.78 -47.67 -17.23
C TYR A 136 39.03 -47.57 -16.36
N TRP A 137 39.59 -48.77 -16.10
CA TRP A 137 40.84 -49.09 -15.39
C TRP A 137 40.85 -48.87 -13.88
#